data_AF-A0A965RSJ9-F1
#
_entry.id   AF-A0A965RSJ9-F1
#
_cell.length_a   1.000
_cell.length_b   1.000
_cell.length_c   1.000
_cell.angle_alpha   90.00
_cell.angle_beta   90.00
_cell.angle_gamma   90.00
#
_symmetry.space_group_name_H-M   'P 1'
#
loop_
_entity.id
_entity.type
_entity.pdbx_description
1 polymer ?
#
loop_
_entity_poly.entity_id
_entity_poly.type
_entity_poly.pdbx_seq_one_letter_code
_entity_poly.pdbx_strand_id
1 'polypeptide(L)' 'MTTIVIKKDTKQSRAIIEMLKAFSFVEVHEDEKSPYNPEFVEKIKRAEKEKGKVMTNAKDLWESIK' A
#
# COMPACT_ATOMS: atom_id res chain seq x y z
N MET A 1 4.31 8.25 -16.43
CA MET A 1 4.73 8.28 -15.01
C MET A 1 5.45 6.96 -14.72
N THR A 2 6.66 7.03 -14.17
CA THR A 2 7.49 5.86 -13.89
C THR A 2 7.83 5.87 -12.41
N THR A 3 7.53 4.78 -11.71
CA THR A 3 7.73 4.69 -10.25
C THR A 3 9.01 3.92 -9.94
N ILE A 4 9.87 4.50 -9.11
CA ILE A 4 11.07 3.86 -8.57
C ILE A 4 10.86 3.70 -7.07
N VAL A 5 11.00 2.47 -6.56
CA VAL A 5 10.85 2.17 -5.13
C VAL A 5 12.23 2.01 -4.49
N ILE A 6 12.55 2.89 -3.52
CA ILE A 6 13.80 2.84 -2.75
C ILE A 6 13.46 2.52 -1.29
N LYS A 7 13.95 1.38 -0.78
CA LYS A 7 13.83 1.05 0.65
C LYS A 7 14.77 1.94 1.47
N LYS A 8 14.26 2.65 2.49
CA LYS A 8 15.01 3.59 3.35
C LYS A 8 15.84 2.92 4.47
N ASP A 9 16.12 1.63 4.35
CA ASP A 9 16.68 0.77 5.41
C ASP A 9 18.21 0.87 5.52
N THR A 10 18.89 1.48 4.55
CA THR A 10 20.37 1.53 4.51
C THR A 10 20.92 2.96 4.38
N LYS A 11 22.19 3.18 4.78
CA LYS A 11 22.88 4.47 4.57
C LYS A 11 22.94 4.84 3.08
N GLN A 12 23.17 3.85 2.22
CA GLN A 12 23.24 4.04 0.76
C GLN A 12 21.90 4.53 0.20
N SER A 13 20.77 3.98 0.67
CA SER A 13 19.44 4.42 0.24
C SER A 13 19.17 5.90 0.56
N ARG A 14 19.61 6.38 1.73
CA ARG A 14 19.45 7.78 2.14
C ARG A 14 20.27 8.72 1.26
N ALA A 15 21.52 8.35 0.96
CA ALA A 15 22.38 9.13 0.08
C ALA A 15 21.82 9.24 -1.35
N ILE A 16 21.24 8.15 -1.88
CA ILE A 16 20.57 8.18 -3.20
C ILE A 16 19.36 9.12 -3.15
N ILE A 17 18.54 9.07 -2.10
CA ILE A 17 17.38 9.96 -1.96
C ILE A 17 17.80 11.43 -1.88
N GLU A 18 18.86 11.75 -1.13
CA GLU A 18 19.39 13.12 -1.06
C GLU A 18 19.92 13.59 -2.41
N MET A 19 20.64 12.74 -3.13
CA MET A 19 21.08 13.04 -4.50
C MET A 19 19.88 13.29 -5.43
N LEU A 20 18.83 12.48 -5.35
CA LEU A 20 17.64 12.62 -6.19
C LEU A 20 16.89 13.93 -5.90
N LYS A 21 16.84 14.36 -4.64
CA LYS A 21 16.22 15.65 -4.23
C LYS A 21 16.92 16.88 -4.82
N ALA A 22 18.15 16.75 -5.33
CA ALA A 22 18.86 17.86 -5.96
C ALA A 22 18.33 18.18 -7.38
N PHE A 23 17.61 17.26 -8.02
CA PHE A 23 17.07 17.46 -9.36
C PHE A 23 15.71 18.14 -9.30
N SER A 24 15.54 19.24 -10.05
CA SER A 24 14.30 20.04 -10.08
C SER A 24 13.08 19.31 -10.65
N PHE A 25 13.29 18.22 -11.40
CA PHE A 25 12.24 17.41 -12.01
C PHE A 25 11.84 16.20 -11.14
N VAL A 26 12.44 16.03 -9.96
CA VAL A 26 12.16 14.91 -9.07
C VAL A 26 11.17 15.33 -8.00
N GLU A 27 10.07 14.60 -7.93
CA GLU A 27 9.11 14.66 -6.82
C GLU A 27 9.30 13.43 -5.94
N VAL A 28 9.59 13.65 -4.65
CA VAL A 28 9.72 12.58 -3.67
C VAL A 28 8.42 12.47 -2.89
N HIS A 29 7.64 11.46 -3.21
CA HIS A 29 6.50 11.05 -2.39
C HIS A 29 7.02 10.10 -1.32
N GLU A 30 7.09 10.59 -0.08
CA GLU A 30 7.27 9.69 1.05
C GLU A 30 5.92 9.02 1.29
N ASP A 31 5.87 7.68 1.23
CA ASP A 31 4.72 6.96 1.75
C ASP A 31 4.57 7.37 3.22
N GLU A 32 3.60 8.24 3.49
CA GLU A 32 3.09 8.39 4.85
C GLU A 32 2.76 6.98 5.32
N LYS A 33 3.29 6.62 6.50
CA LYS A 33 2.91 5.36 7.13
C LYS A 33 1.39 5.29 7.06
N SER A 34 0.87 4.26 6.41
CA SER A 34 -0.57 4.05 6.29
C SER A 34 -1.20 4.38 7.65
N PRO A 35 -2.16 5.31 7.71
CA PRO A 35 -2.78 5.68 8.98
C PRO A 35 -3.51 4.47 9.59
N TYR A 36 -3.77 3.44 8.78
CA TYR A 36 -4.38 2.20 9.19
C TYR A 36 -3.36 1.22 9.77
N ASN A 37 -3.84 0.44 10.76
CA ASN A 37 -3.10 -0.64 11.37
C ASN A 37 -2.53 -1.60 10.29
N PRO A 38 -1.23 -1.97 10.36
CA PRO A 38 -0.62 -2.88 9.39
C PRO A 38 -1.37 -4.21 9.21
N GLU A 39 -1.85 -4.82 10.28
CA GLU A 39 -2.62 -6.09 10.22
C GLU A 39 -3.93 -5.91 9.45
N PHE A 40 -4.57 -4.75 9.59
CA PHE A 40 -5.75 -4.40 8.81
C PHE A 40 -5.42 -4.29 7.32
N VAL A 41 -4.32 -3.61 6.98
CA VAL A 41 -3.87 -3.48 5.58
C VAL A 41 -3.55 -4.85 4.98
N GLU A 42 -2.87 -5.72 5.73
CA GLU A 42 -2.58 -7.08 5.29
C GLU A 42 -3.85 -7.90 5.05
N LYS A 43 -4.86 -7.79 5.92
CA LYS A 43 -6.14 -8.48 5.75
C LYS A 43 -6.85 -8.04 4.47
N ILE A 44 -6.86 -6.75 4.16
CA ILE A 44 -7.44 -6.21 2.91
C ILE A 44 -6.69 -6.71 1.69
N LYS A 45 -5.36 -6.59 1.66
CA LYS A 45 -4.52 -7.06 0.54
C LYS A 45 -4.67 -8.56 0.26
N ARG A 46 -4.92 -9.36 1.30
CA ARG A 46 -5.24 -10.78 1.14
C ARG A 46 -6.61 -10.96 0.51
N ALA A 47 -7.64 -10.28 1.01
CA ALA A 47 -9.01 -10.37 0.47
C ALA A 47 -9.08 -9.94 -1.01
N GLU A 48 -8.31 -8.94 -1.43
CA GLU A 48 -8.22 -8.51 -2.84
C GLU A 48 -7.72 -9.61 -3.79
N LYS A 49 -6.87 -10.52 -3.30
CA LYS A 49 -6.30 -11.62 -4.09
C LYS A 49 -7.18 -12.87 -4.09
N GLU A 50 -8.13 -12.95 -3.19
CA GLU A 50 -9.04 -14.08 -3.09
C GLU A 50 -10.18 -13.94 -4.11
N LYS A 51 -10.64 -15.09 -4.63
CA LYS A 51 -11.82 -15.13 -5.50
C LYS A 51 -13.04 -14.94 -4.59
N GLY A 52 -13.40 -13.69 -4.35
CA GLY A 52 -14.50 -13.31 -3.47
C GLY A 52 -15.84 -13.87 -3.95
N LYS A 53 -16.86 -13.77 -3.09
CA LYS A 53 -18.24 -14.10 -3.42
C LYS A 53 -19.04 -12.82 -3.59
N VAL A 54 -19.68 -12.66 -4.76
CA VAL A 54 -20.63 -11.57 -4.96
C VAL A 54 -21.90 -11.91 -4.17
N MET A 55 -22.23 -11.07 -3.20
CA MET A 55 -23.51 -11.16 -2.49
C MET A 55 -24.53 -10.34 -3.28
N THR A 56 -25.59 -11.00 -3.76
CA THR A 56 -26.61 -10.38 -4.63
C THR A 56 -27.72 -9.71 -3.84
N ASN A 57 -27.87 -10.02 -2.54
CA ASN A 57 -28.81 -9.36 -1.65
C ASN A 57 -28.29 -9.31 -0.20
N ALA A 58 -28.90 -8.46 0.61
CA ALA A 58 -28.50 -8.27 2.01
C ALA A 58 -28.80 -9.47 2.92
N LYS A 59 -29.84 -10.27 2.60
CA LYS A 59 -30.19 -11.46 3.40
C LYS A 59 -29.08 -12.51 3.32
N ASP A 60 -28.56 -12.76 2.13
CA ASP A 60 -27.46 -13.70 1.87
C ASP A 60 -26.17 -13.26 2.61
N LEU A 61 -25.94 -11.96 2.72
CA LEU A 61 -24.83 -11.41 3.51
C LEU A 61 -24.98 -11.78 4.99
N TRP A 62 -26.15 -11.50 5.58
CA TRP A 62 -26.39 -11.80 7.00
C TRP A 62 -26.37 -13.29 7.32
N GLU A 63 -26.85 -14.14 6.40
CA GLU A 63 -26.75 -15.60 6.55
C GLU A 63 -25.30 -16.10 6.44
N SER A 64 -24.44 -15.43 5.66
CA SER A 64 -23.03 -15.82 5.51
C SER A 64 -22.14 -15.48 6.72
N ILE A 65 -22.61 -14.62 7.62
CA ILE A 65 -21.86 -14.13 8.79
C ILE A 65 -22.32 -14.85 10.09
N LYS A 66 -23.44 -15.58 10.06
CA LYS A 66 -23.88 -16.44 11.16
C LYS A 66 -22.98 -17.66 11.30
#